data_AF-A0A4Q4WVI7-F1
#
_entry.id   AF-A0A4Q4WVI7-F1
#
_cell.length_a   1.000
_cell.length_b   1.000
_cell.length_c   1.000
_cell.angle_alpha   90.00
_cell.angle_beta   90.00
_cell.angle_gamma   90.00
#
_symmetry.space_group_name_H-M   'P 1'
#
loop_
_entity.id
_entity.type
_entity.pdbx_description
1 polymer ?
#
loop_
_entity_poly.entity_id
_entity_poly.type
_entity_poly.pdbx_seq_one_letter_code
_entity_poly.pdbx_strand_id
1 'polypeptide(L)'
;MRTLADAANPTYVDKTWPRMPRVRANLFASWHATPDWTVGAGVRYSGRQYGTLDNTDVLPNVYGGTSSFFTVDLKASYRIDKHITLALGVDNLTDRQYFVYHPYPSRTFYGQLKWRHDHGGMAGKGAAKPQLATTAAFDKAGRLWVTWAEGQHVVVASSDDLGKTLSAPQRVNPQPEPIYTDGENRPKVIASPDGALYVSWSRPLDAPYTGFVRFSRSLDGGRTWSAPVTVHHDRQPITHRFDSIAVDSAGRIFVTWIDKRDLLRAQAAKQPSRIGDITDR
;
A
#
# COMPACT_ATOMS: atom_id res chain seq x y z
N MET A 1 -11.71 24.31 -6.28
CA MET A 1 -12.75 23.98 -7.28
C MET A 1 -14.09 24.50 -6.75
N ARG A 2 -14.98 24.97 -7.63
CA ARG A 2 -16.31 25.45 -7.26
C ARG A 2 -17.38 24.69 -8.03
N THR A 3 -18.55 24.55 -7.44
CA THR A 3 -19.74 24.03 -8.13
C THR A 3 -20.24 25.09 -9.11
N LEU A 4 -20.27 24.78 -10.40
CA LEU A 4 -20.64 25.74 -11.44
C LEU A 4 -22.15 25.72 -11.74
N ALA A 5 -22.81 24.58 -11.53
CA ALA A 5 -24.25 24.42 -11.65
C ALA A 5 -24.72 23.18 -10.88
N ASP A 6 -25.90 23.26 -10.26
CA ASP A 6 -26.62 22.13 -9.66
C ASP A 6 -28.13 22.44 -9.72
N ALA A 7 -28.85 21.72 -10.57
CA ALA A 7 -30.29 21.93 -10.79
C ALA A 7 -31.15 21.38 -9.64
N ALA A 8 -30.65 20.39 -8.90
CA ALA A 8 -31.36 19.79 -7.78
C ALA A 8 -31.16 20.60 -6.48
N ASN A 9 -30.00 21.25 -6.32
CA ASN A 9 -29.64 22.00 -5.11
C ASN A 9 -28.98 23.34 -5.46
N PRO A 10 -29.77 24.39 -5.79
CA PRO A 10 -29.24 25.70 -6.19
C PRO A 10 -28.34 26.37 -5.14
N THR A 11 -28.50 26.03 -3.85
CA THR A 11 -27.69 26.57 -2.75
C THR A 11 -26.22 26.12 -2.79
N TYR A 12 -25.90 25.10 -3.58
CA TYR A 12 -24.53 24.60 -3.75
C TYR A 12 -23.77 25.31 -4.88
N VAL A 13 -24.45 26.07 -5.74
CA VAL A 13 -23.81 26.83 -6.82
C VAL A 13 -22.85 27.87 -6.23
N ASP A 14 -21.68 28.01 -6.86
CA ASP A 14 -20.53 28.84 -6.45
C ASP A 14 -19.85 28.45 -5.13
N LYS A 15 -20.31 27.38 -4.46
CA LYS A 15 -19.68 26.86 -3.25
C LYS A 15 -18.40 26.12 -3.57
N THR A 16 -17.44 26.24 -2.64
CA THR A 16 -16.18 25.50 -2.69
C THR A 16 -16.44 24.05 -2.32
N TRP A 17 -15.86 23.12 -3.06
CA TRP A 17 -16.04 21.71 -2.77
C TRP A 17 -15.56 21.35 -1.35
N PRO A 18 -16.32 20.53 -0.61
CA PRO A 18 -15.93 20.12 0.74
C PRO A 18 -14.54 19.47 0.74
N ARG A 19 -13.76 19.75 1.79
CA ARG A 19 -12.40 19.22 2.01
C ARG A 19 -11.40 19.52 0.90
N MET A 20 -11.69 20.49 0.03
CA MET A 20 -10.78 20.94 -1.03
C MET A 20 -10.32 22.39 -0.78
N PRO A 21 -9.19 22.59 -0.09
CA PRO A 21 -8.65 23.93 0.10
C PRO A 21 -8.22 24.54 -1.24
N ARG A 22 -8.28 25.86 -1.36
CA ARG A 22 -7.75 26.56 -2.56
C ARG A 22 -6.26 26.37 -2.74
N VAL A 23 -5.52 26.35 -1.63
CA VAL A 23 -4.07 26.16 -1.60
C VAL A 23 -3.75 25.14 -0.51
N ARG A 24 -2.97 24.13 -0.89
CA ARG A 24 -2.36 23.19 0.01
C ARG A 24 -0.92 22.97 -0.45
N ALA A 25 0.02 23.03 0.48
CA ALA A 25 1.43 22.88 0.20
C ALA A 25 2.08 21.99 1.26
N ASN A 26 2.95 21.09 0.81
CA ASN A 26 3.84 20.32 1.66
C ASN A 26 5.25 20.49 1.10
N LEU A 27 6.16 21.01 1.91
CA LEU A 27 7.56 21.18 1.56
C LEU A 27 8.41 20.40 2.57
N PHE A 28 9.43 19.70 2.08
CA PHE A 28 10.42 19.06 2.92
C PHE A 28 11.81 19.37 2.38
N ALA A 29 12.71 19.72 3.27
CA ALA A 29 14.12 19.93 2.97
C ALA A 29 14.97 19.14 3.96
N SER A 30 16.05 18.54 3.46
CA SER A 30 17.06 17.88 4.26
C SER A 30 18.45 18.39 3.88
N TRP A 31 19.27 18.66 4.89
CA TRP A 31 20.62 19.15 4.75
C TRP A 31 21.60 18.24 5.49
N HIS A 32 22.61 17.77 4.76
CA HIS A 32 23.76 17.06 5.32
C HIS A 32 24.78 18.09 5.78
N ALA A 33 24.64 18.57 7.02
CA ALA A 33 25.48 19.64 7.56
C ALA A 33 26.94 19.21 7.70
N THR A 34 27.17 17.92 8.00
CA THR A 34 28.49 17.26 8.00
C THR A 34 28.31 15.81 7.52
N PRO A 35 29.38 15.02 7.34
CA PRO A 35 29.25 13.58 7.03
C PRO A 35 28.44 12.79 8.06
N ASP A 36 28.32 13.30 9.29
CA ASP A 36 27.65 12.62 10.40
C ASP A 36 26.32 13.27 10.79
N TRP A 37 26.11 14.54 10.45
CA TRP A 37 24.87 15.26 10.74
C TRP A 37 23.97 15.37 9.52
N THR A 38 22.71 14.97 9.68
CA THR A 38 21.62 15.29 8.75
C THR A 38 20.51 15.98 9.51
N VAL A 39 20.07 17.13 9.03
CA VAL A 39 18.97 17.91 9.60
C VAL A 39 17.88 18.02 8.54
N GLY A 40 16.62 17.90 8.95
CA GLY A 40 15.46 18.00 8.09
C GLY A 40 14.40 18.92 8.67
N ALA A 41 13.73 19.65 7.79
CA ALA A 41 12.57 20.48 8.11
C ALA A 41 11.43 20.16 7.14
N GLY A 42 10.24 19.93 7.70
CA GLY A 42 8.99 19.78 6.98
C GLY A 42 8.08 20.97 7.26
N VAL A 43 7.42 21.49 6.24
CA VAL A 43 6.39 22.53 6.36
C VAL A 43 5.13 22.03 5.69
N ARG A 44 4.00 22.13 6.38
CA ARG A 44 2.69 21.77 5.85
C ARG A 44 1.73 22.94 6.00
N TYR A 45 1.08 23.32 4.91
CA TYR A 45 0.07 24.37 4.88
C TYR A 45 -1.21 23.87 4.22
N SER A 46 -2.34 24.20 4.82
CA SER A 46 -3.65 24.08 4.19
C SER A 46 -4.47 25.33 4.47
N GLY A 47 -5.01 25.92 3.40
CA GLY A 47 -5.96 27.01 3.48
C GLY A 47 -7.32 26.57 4.04
N ARG A 48 -8.30 27.49 4.00
CA ARG A 48 -9.66 27.22 4.47
C ARG A 48 -10.28 26.05 3.69
N GLN A 49 -10.93 25.18 4.46
CA GLN A 49 -11.73 24.06 3.97
C GLN A 49 -13.12 24.16 4.56
N TYR A 50 -14.07 23.52 3.87
CA TYR A 50 -15.45 23.40 4.31
C TYR A 50 -15.79 21.92 4.47
N GLY A 51 -16.58 21.59 5.48
CA GLY A 51 -17.13 20.26 5.72
C GLY A 51 -18.47 20.06 5.02
N THR A 52 -19.24 21.12 4.79
CA THR A 52 -20.57 21.04 4.20
C THR A 52 -20.59 21.49 2.73
N LEU A 53 -21.50 20.92 1.95
CA LEU A 53 -21.67 21.21 0.51
C LEU A 53 -22.11 22.65 0.24
N ASP A 54 -22.85 23.25 1.18
CA ASP A 54 -23.31 24.64 1.15
C ASP A 54 -22.31 25.65 1.76
N ASN A 55 -21.20 25.15 2.32
CA ASN A 55 -20.16 25.92 3.02
C ASN A 55 -20.69 26.75 4.21
N THR A 56 -21.74 26.28 4.88
CA THR A 56 -22.30 26.93 6.07
C THR A 56 -21.47 26.70 7.34
N ASP A 57 -20.51 25.77 7.30
CA ASP A 57 -19.55 25.55 8.38
C ASP A 57 -18.53 26.70 8.47
N VAL A 58 -18.95 27.81 9.10
CA VAL A 58 -18.17 29.04 9.23
C VAL A 58 -17.19 29.04 10.39
N LEU A 59 -17.35 28.15 11.39
CA LEU A 59 -16.46 28.00 12.55
C LEU A 59 -15.44 26.85 12.34
N PRO A 60 -14.19 27.14 11.94
CA PRO A 60 -13.25 26.10 11.51
C PRO A 60 -12.37 25.53 12.62
N ASN A 61 -12.19 26.25 13.73
CA ASN A 61 -11.19 25.97 14.76
C ASN A 61 -11.83 25.35 16.02
N VAL A 62 -12.76 24.43 15.81
CA VAL A 62 -13.53 23.76 16.86
C VAL A 62 -13.63 22.27 16.57
N TYR A 63 -13.96 21.48 17.58
CA TYR A 63 -14.33 20.07 17.40
C TYR A 63 -15.50 19.96 16.41
N GLY A 64 -15.43 19.00 15.48
CA GLY A 64 -16.35 18.86 14.35
C GLY A 64 -16.02 19.76 13.15
N GLY A 65 -15.20 20.79 13.32
CA GLY A 65 -14.79 21.73 12.29
C GLY A 65 -13.57 21.28 11.46
N THR A 66 -13.26 22.03 10.41
CA THR A 66 -12.05 21.83 9.58
C THR A 66 -11.20 23.11 9.56
N SER A 67 -10.06 23.07 10.24
CA SER A 67 -9.17 24.22 10.39
C SER A 67 -8.30 24.43 9.15
N SER A 68 -7.93 25.69 8.90
CA SER A 68 -6.69 25.96 8.18
C SER A 68 -5.51 25.74 9.12
N PHE A 69 -4.40 25.26 8.58
CA PHE A 69 -3.22 24.96 9.41
C PHE A 69 -1.93 25.29 8.69
N PHE A 70 -0.93 25.61 9.50
CA PHE A 70 0.46 25.73 9.13
C PHE A 70 1.27 25.04 10.23
N THR A 71 1.99 23.97 9.90
CA THR A 71 2.80 23.23 10.84
C THR A 71 4.23 23.12 10.33
N VAL A 72 5.18 23.12 11.27
CA VAL A 72 6.60 22.92 11.02
C VAL A 72 7.05 21.71 11.80
N ASP A 73 7.71 20.78 11.14
CA ASP A 73 8.26 19.56 11.70
C ASP A 73 9.78 19.61 11.55
N LEU A 74 10.53 19.23 12.58
CA LEU A 74 11.99 19.24 12.56
C LEU A 74 12.53 17.86 12.96
N LYS A 75 13.61 17.43 12.30
CA LYS A 75 14.34 16.21 12.65
C LYS A 75 15.83 16.44 12.51
N ALA A 76 16.62 15.94 13.46
CA ALA A 76 18.06 15.86 13.33
C ALA A 76 18.51 14.41 13.58
N SER A 77 19.44 13.93 12.76
CA SER A 77 20.08 12.62 12.94
C SER A 77 21.58 12.77 12.94
N TYR A 78 22.21 12.07 13.87
CA TYR A 78 23.64 12.02 14.06
C TYR A 78 24.15 10.58 13.97
N ARG A 79 25.13 10.36 13.09
CA ARG A 79 25.85 9.09 13.00
C ARG A 79 26.99 9.13 14.02
N ILE A 80 26.84 8.36 15.10
CA ILE A 80 27.85 8.26 16.16
C ILE A 80 29.06 7.47 15.64
N ASP A 81 28.80 6.38 14.94
CA ASP A 81 29.80 5.56 14.25
C ASP A 81 29.16 4.78 13.08
N LYS A 82 29.90 3.85 12.46
CA LYS A 82 29.39 3.03 11.36
C LYS A 82 28.20 2.13 11.74
N HIS A 83 28.06 1.81 13.02
CA HIS A 83 27.03 0.95 13.58
C HIS A 83 25.85 1.73 14.13
N ILE A 84 26.05 2.92 14.70
CA ILE A 84 25.04 3.62 15.48
C ILE A 84 24.66 4.95 14.84
N THR A 85 23.37 5.16 14.65
CA THR A 85 22.79 6.45 14.28
C THR A 85 21.64 6.78 15.24
N LEU A 86 21.71 7.96 15.86
CA LEU A 86 20.64 8.51 16.69
C LEU A 86 19.87 9.56 15.88
N ALA A 87 18.57 9.63 16.06
CA ALA A 87 17.76 10.74 15.54
C ALA A 87 16.77 11.23 16.58
N LEU A 88 16.57 12.53 16.62
CA LEU A 88 15.56 13.21 17.43
C LEU A 88 14.70 14.07 16.51
N GLY A 89 13.42 14.19 16.82
CA GLY A 89 12.53 15.06 16.06
C GLY A 89 11.34 15.55 16.85
N VAL A 90 10.71 16.56 16.28
CA VAL A 90 9.50 17.18 16.80
C VAL A 90 8.56 17.45 15.63
N ASP A 91 7.37 16.88 15.72
CA ASP A 91 6.26 17.21 14.83
C ASP A 91 5.46 18.35 15.45
N ASN A 92 4.95 19.25 14.61
CA ASN A 92 4.15 20.41 15.03
C ASN A 92 4.89 21.27 16.07
N LEU A 93 6.08 21.75 15.71
CA LEU A 93 7.01 22.51 16.56
C LEU A 93 6.33 23.67 17.31
N THR A 94 5.42 24.38 16.65
CA THR A 94 4.71 25.54 17.19
C THR A 94 3.51 25.16 18.07
N ASP A 95 3.27 23.86 18.28
CA ASP A 95 2.16 23.31 19.06
C ASP A 95 0.80 23.83 18.62
N ARG A 96 0.62 23.94 17.30
CA ARG A 96 -0.63 24.45 16.74
C ARG A 96 -1.74 23.43 16.92
N GLN A 97 -2.82 23.83 17.56
CA GLN A 97 -4.06 23.05 17.57
C GLN A 97 -4.85 23.28 16.28
N TYR A 98 -5.24 22.19 15.62
CA TYR A 98 -6.06 22.23 14.42
C TYR A 98 -6.91 20.97 14.30
N PHE A 99 -8.02 21.08 13.57
CA PHE A 99 -9.07 20.07 13.52
C PHE A 99 -9.36 19.65 12.08
N VAL A 100 -9.63 18.36 11.90
CA VAL A 100 -10.41 17.86 10.77
C VAL A 100 -11.40 16.88 11.37
N TYR A 101 -12.57 17.39 11.74
CA TYR A 101 -13.54 16.71 12.60
C TYR A 101 -13.03 16.46 14.02
N HIS A 102 -11.94 15.73 14.21
CA HIS A 102 -11.24 15.57 15.49
C HIS A 102 -9.93 16.37 15.52
N PRO A 103 -9.38 16.67 16.72
CA PRO A 103 -8.07 17.33 16.82
C PRO A 103 -6.98 16.45 16.19
N TYR A 104 -6.04 17.08 15.50
CA TYR A 104 -4.78 16.44 15.13
C TYR A 104 -3.85 16.35 16.33
N PRO A 105 -2.83 15.47 16.30
CA PRO A 105 -1.80 15.43 17.32
C PRO A 105 -1.18 16.81 17.56
N SER A 106 -1.15 17.21 18.83
CA SER A 106 -0.37 18.36 19.32
C SER A 106 1.13 18.10 19.15
N ARG A 107 1.98 19.04 19.60
CA ARG A 107 3.43 18.90 19.51
C ARG A 107 3.89 17.55 20.06
N THR A 108 4.57 16.78 19.23
CA THR A 108 5.01 15.42 19.55
C THR A 108 6.51 15.32 19.37
N PHE A 109 7.22 14.92 20.42
CA PHE A 109 8.65 14.64 20.37
C PHE A 109 8.88 13.15 20.19
N TYR A 110 9.89 12.78 19.41
CA TYR A 110 10.27 11.39 19.21
C TYR A 110 11.79 11.23 19.11
N GLY A 111 12.26 10.04 19.48
CA GLY A 111 13.64 9.61 19.33
C GLY A 111 13.73 8.27 18.62
N GLN A 112 14.78 8.07 17.84
CA GLN A 112 15.03 6.85 17.11
C GLN A 112 16.50 6.47 17.25
N LEU A 113 16.76 5.24 17.71
CA LEU A 113 18.08 4.63 17.68
C LEU A 113 18.12 3.60 16.55
N LYS A 114 19.11 3.72 15.67
CA LYS A 114 19.37 2.75 14.61
C LYS A 114 20.73 2.12 14.83
N TRP A 115 20.74 0.80 14.96
CA TRP A 115 21.94 0.00 15.04
C TRP A 115 22.12 -0.85 13.78
N ARG A 116 23.35 -0.95 13.28
CA ARG A 116 23.79 -1.77 12.16
C ARG A 116 24.90 -2.68 12.66
N HIS A 117 24.70 -3.98 12.55
CA HIS A 117 25.73 -4.97 12.85
C HIS A 117 26.46 -5.36 11.57
N ASP A 118 27.79 -5.36 11.60
CA ASP A 118 28.58 -5.94 10.52
C ASP A 118 28.64 -7.46 10.73
N HIS A 119 27.94 -8.23 9.90
CA HIS A 119 28.28 -9.64 9.79
C HIS A 119 29.60 -9.75 9.02
N GLY A 120 30.67 -10.10 9.73
CA GLY A 120 31.87 -10.67 9.11
C GLY A 120 31.48 -12.01 8.47
N GLY A 121 31.14 -11.99 7.20
CA GLY A 121 30.68 -13.15 6.46
C GLY A 121 31.30 -13.16 5.08
N MET A 122 32.12 -14.17 4.85
CA MET A 122 32.58 -14.65 3.55
C MET A 122 31.59 -14.35 2.42
N ALA A 123 32.10 -13.94 1.26
CA ALA A 123 31.37 -13.83 0.02
C ALA A 123 30.78 -15.18 -0.41
N GLY A 124 29.70 -15.60 0.24
CA GLY A 124 28.78 -16.63 -0.21
C GLY A 124 27.53 -15.94 -0.74
N LYS A 125 27.05 -16.38 -1.92
CA LYS A 125 25.83 -15.89 -2.58
C LYS A 125 24.75 -15.59 -1.53
N GLY A 126 24.35 -14.31 -1.46
CA GLY A 126 23.53 -13.79 -0.38
C GLY A 126 22.34 -14.68 -0.07
N ALA A 127 22.24 -15.16 1.17
CA ALA A 127 20.99 -15.66 1.69
C ALA A 127 19.96 -14.54 1.55
N ALA A 128 18.89 -14.82 0.80
CA ALA A 128 17.81 -13.87 0.60
C ALA A 128 17.29 -13.39 1.97
N LYS A 129 17.16 -12.08 2.14
CA LYS A 129 16.48 -11.52 3.31
C LYS A 129 15.12 -12.20 3.44
N PRO A 130 14.72 -12.73 4.62
CA PRO A 130 13.40 -13.33 4.77
C PRO A 130 12.35 -12.27 4.41
N GLN A 131 11.59 -12.53 3.36
CA GLN A 131 10.51 -11.67 2.95
C GLN A 131 9.26 -12.05 3.75
N LEU A 132 8.89 -11.19 4.70
CA LEU A 132 7.71 -11.31 5.57
C LEU A 132 6.40 -11.01 4.83
N ALA A 133 6.38 -11.19 3.51
CA ALA A 133 5.26 -10.91 2.64
C ALA A 133 4.27 -12.08 2.70
N THR A 134 3.49 -12.10 3.77
CA THR A 134 2.50 -13.13 4.06
C THR A 134 1.08 -12.57 4.00
N THR A 135 0.14 -13.40 3.55
CA THR A 135 -1.30 -13.19 3.75
C THR A 135 -1.89 -14.42 4.42
N ALA A 136 -3.05 -14.24 5.05
CA ALA A 136 -3.76 -15.31 5.71
C ALA A 136 -5.26 -15.20 5.51
N ALA A 137 -5.94 -16.35 5.53
CA ALA A 137 -7.40 -16.46 5.44
C ALA A 137 -7.88 -17.59 6.36
N PHE A 138 -9.11 -17.47 6.86
CA PHE A 138 -9.78 -18.57 7.54
C PHE A 138 -10.74 -19.25 6.56
N ASP A 139 -10.77 -20.58 6.58
CA ASP A 139 -11.84 -21.33 5.94
C ASP A 139 -13.09 -21.41 6.85
N LYS A 140 -14.17 -21.98 6.31
CA LYS A 140 -15.44 -22.14 7.03
C LYS A 140 -15.33 -23.03 8.27
N ALA A 141 -14.34 -23.92 8.34
CA ALA A 141 -14.09 -24.77 9.50
C ALA A 141 -13.23 -24.07 10.57
N GLY A 142 -12.80 -22.84 10.34
CA GLY A 142 -11.96 -22.07 11.25
C GLY A 142 -10.48 -22.40 11.16
N ARG A 143 -10.06 -23.19 10.17
CA ARG A 143 -8.63 -23.44 9.91
C ARG A 143 -8.01 -22.22 9.26
N LEU A 144 -6.85 -21.83 9.79
CA LEU A 144 -6.05 -20.72 9.29
C LEU A 144 -5.20 -21.21 8.12
N TRP A 145 -5.25 -20.52 6.99
CA TRP A 145 -4.39 -20.71 5.83
C TRP A 145 -3.45 -19.52 5.70
N VAL A 146 -2.18 -19.79 5.45
CA VAL A 146 -1.11 -18.79 5.38
C VAL A 146 -0.29 -19.04 4.12
N THR A 147 -0.03 -18.00 3.32
CA THR A 147 0.83 -18.11 2.13
C THR A 147 1.99 -17.12 2.16
N TRP A 148 3.12 -17.54 1.60
CA TRP A 148 4.34 -16.72 1.45
C TRP A 148 5.18 -17.24 0.27
N ALA A 149 6.24 -16.51 -0.05
CA ALA A 149 7.24 -16.97 -1.02
C ALA A 149 8.43 -17.62 -0.30
N GLU A 150 8.79 -18.84 -0.71
CA GLU A 150 9.98 -19.56 -0.31
C GLU A 150 10.87 -19.79 -1.55
N GLY A 151 11.92 -18.99 -1.69
CA GLY A 151 12.74 -18.97 -2.90
C GLY A 151 11.93 -18.52 -4.12
N GLN A 152 11.81 -19.41 -5.11
CA GLN A 152 11.03 -19.20 -6.34
C GLN A 152 9.68 -19.96 -6.33
N HIS A 153 9.22 -20.35 -5.14
CA HIS A 153 7.93 -20.98 -4.95
C HIS A 153 7.05 -20.15 -4.03
N VAL A 154 5.80 -19.96 -4.42
CA VAL A 154 4.70 -19.65 -3.51
C VAL A 154 4.34 -20.94 -2.79
N VAL A 155 4.24 -20.86 -1.48
CA VAL A 155 3.85 -21.97 -0.62
C VAL A 155 2.64 -21.58 0.22
N VAL A 156 1.87 -22.57 0.63
CA VAL A 156 0.79 -22.43 1.60
C VAL A 156 1.02 -23.37 2.77
N ALA A 157 0.67 -22.94 3.98
CA ALA A 157 0.53 -23.83 5.12
C ALA A 157 -0.81 -23.56 5.83
N SER A 158 -1.22 -24.53 6.63
CA SER A 158 -2.43 -24.44 7.43
C SER A 158 -2.14 -24.56 8.93
N SER A 159 -3.07 -24.10 9.75
CA SER A 159 -3.04 -24.25 11.20
C SER A 159 -4.45 -24.46 11.75
N ASP A 160 -4.57 -25.44 12.63
CA ASP A 160 -5.78 -25.73 13.41
C ASP A 160 -5.73 -25.12 14.82
N ASP A 161 -4.65 -24.40 15.16
CA ASP A 161 -4.38 -23.86 16.50
C ASP A 161 -4.09 -22.35 16.50
N LEU A 162 -4.67 -21.64 15.52
CA LEU A 162 -4.57 -20.19 15.35
C LEU A 162 -3.13 -19.69 15.14
N GLY A 163 -2.32 -20.49 14.45
CA GLY A 163 -0.95 -20.16 14.05
C GLY A 163 0.11 -20.48 15.09
N LYS A 164 -0.22 -21.21 16.18
CA LYS A 164 0.82 -21.69 17.11
C LYS A 164 1.72 -22.73 16.45
N THR A 165 1.14 -23.58 15.61
CA THR A 165 1.85 -24.51 14.74
C THR A 165 1.33 -24.39 13.31
N LEU A 166 2.25 -24.50 12.34
CA LEU A 166 1.93 -24.56 10.92
C LEU A 166 2.21 -25.97 10.39
N SER A 167 1.37 -26.44 9.48
CA SER A 167 1.64 -27.64 8.70
C SER A 167 2.93 -27.50 7.89
N ALA A 168 3.47 -28.62 7.40
CA ALA A 168 4.50 -28.56 6.37
C ALA A 168 4.01 -27.73 5.17
N PRO A 169 4.83 -26.81 4.63
CA PRO A 169 4.42 -25.96 3.50
C PRO A 169 4.18 -26.79 2.23
N GLN A 170 3.06 -26.53 1.56
CA GLN A 170 2.70 -27.11 0.27
C GLN A 170 3.01 -26.11 -0.84
N ARG A 171 3.67 -26.57 -1.92
CA ARG A 171 3.99 -25.72 -3.06
C ARG A 171 2.74 -25.44 -3.90
N VAL A 172 2.52 -24.17 -4.21
CA VAL A 172 1.42 -23.70 -5.07
C VAL A 172 1.82 -23.73 -6.54
N ASN A 173 3.03 -23.23 -6.87
CA ASN A 173 3.60 -23.37 -8.20
C ASN A 173 4.63 -24.53 -8.23
N PRO A 174 4.44 -25.54 -9.10
CA PRO A 174 5.33 -26.68 -9.16
C PRO A 174 6.70 -26.33 -9.74
N GLN A 175 6.73 -25.46 -10.75
CA GLN A 175 7.97 -24.97 -11.37
C GLN A 175 8.41 -23.66 -10.72
N PRO A 176 9.71 -23.47 -10.47
CA PRO A 176 10.21 -22.24 -9.88
C PRO A 176 10.00 -21.06 -10.84
N GLU A 177 9.49 -19.95 -10.33
CA GLU A 177 9.42 -18.69 -11.06
C GLU A 177 9.77 -17.50 -10.15
N PRO A 178 10.25 -16.38 -10.71
CA PRO A 178 10.41 -15.14 -9.95
C PRO A 178 9.07 -14.69 -9.35
N ILE A 179 9.10 -14.17 -8.12
CA ILE A 179 7.89 -13.75 -7.40
C ILE A 179 8.14 -12.37 -6.79
N TYR A 180 7.22 -11.43 -7.00
CA TYR A 180 7.20 -10.18 -6.24
C TYR A 180 6.73 -10.44 -4.80
N THR A 181 7.35 -9.71 -3.89
CA THR A 181 7.24 -9.93 -2.44
C THR A 181 7.37 -8.60 -1.68
N ASP A 182 7.32 -7.48 -2.38
CA ASP A 182 7.32 -6.14 -1.84
C ASP A 182 5.89 -5.68 -1.52
N GLY A 183 5.66 -5.29 -0.27
CA GLY A 183 4.43 -4.62 0.17
C GLY A 183 3.15 -5.36 -0.23
N GLU A 184 2.34 -4.72 -1.07
CA GLU A 184 1.04 -5.25 -1.52
C GLU A 184 1.13 -6.27 -2.67
N ASN A 185 2.31 -6.45 -3.29
CA ASN A 185 2.54 -7.47 -4.33
C ASN A 185 2.83 -8.87 -3.78
N ARG A 186 2.67 -9.05 -2.47
CA ARG A 186 2.84 -10.34 -1.81
C ARG A 186 1.79 -11.36 -2.27
N PRO A 187 2.09 -12.68 -2.22
CA PRO A 187 1.11 -13.72 -2.49
C PRO A 187 -0.14 -13.59 -1.59
N LYS A 188 -1.31 -13.82 -2.17
CA LYS A 188 -2.61 -13.73 -1.50
C LYS A 188 -3.27 -15.09 -1.46
N VAL A 189 -3.79 -15.51 -0.31
CA VAL A 189 -4.63 -16.71 -0.17
C VAL A 189 -6.03 -16.30 0.27
N ILE A 190 -7.04 -16.92 -0.32
CA ILE A 190 -8.42 -16.87 0.15
C ILE A 190 -9.01 -18.29 0.17
N ALA A 191 -9.90 -18.53 1.13
CA ALA A 191 -10.67 -19.75 1.23
C ALA A 191 -12.11 -19.50 0.78
N SER A 192 -12.61 -20.38 -0.06
CA SER A 192 -13.99 -20.40 -0.53
C SER A 192 -14.90 -21.14 0.47
N PRO A 193 -16.19 -20.79 0.57
CA PRO A 193 -17.13 -21.47 1.46
C PRO A 193 -17.29 -22.99 1.23
N ASP A 194 -16.97 -23.47 0.02
CA ASP A 194 -16.97 -24.88 -0.38
C ASP A 194 -15.67 -25.63 -0.06
N GLY A 195 -14.68 -24.95 0.54
CA GLY A 195 -13.39 -25.51 0.91
C GLY A 195 -12.31 -25.44 -0.19
N ALA A 196 -12.62 -24.85 -1.35
CA ALA A 196 -11.58 -24.52 -2.32
C ALA A 196 -10.66 -23.42 -1.80
N LEU A 197 -9.39 -23.43 -2.21
CA LEU A 197 -8.42 -22.39 -1.91
C LEU A 197 -7.96 -21.73 -3.20
N TYR A 198 -7.80 -20.41 -3.16
CA TYR A 198 -7.31 -19.64 -4.29
C TYR A 198 -6.10 -18.82 -3.88
N VAL A 199 -5.07 -18.88 -4.71
CA VAL A 199 -3.83 -18.15 -4.49
C VAL A 199 -3.50 -17.31 -5.72
N SER A 200 -3.24 -16.03 -5.50
CA SER A 200 -2.73 -15.12 -6.52
C SER A 200 -1.38 -14.52 -6.13
N TRP A 201 -0.53 -14.23 -7.11
CA TRP A 201 0.76 -13.58 -6.92
C TRP A 201 1.18 -12.85 -8.19
N SER A 202 2.16 -11.95 -8.07
CA SER A 202 2.70 -11.22 -9.22
C SER A 202 4.07 -11.78 -9.62
N ARG A 203 4.21 -12.21 -10.87
CA ARG A 203 5.49 -12.64 -11.46
C ARG A 203 6.16 -11.45 -12.16
N PRO A 204 7.36 -10.99 -11.75
CA PRO A 204 8.08 -9.94 -12.45
C PRO A 204 8.48 -10.38 -13.86
N LEU A 205 8.64 -9.41 -14.75
CA LEU A 205 9.27 -9.59 -16.06
C LEU A 205 10.58 -8.80 -16.11
N ASP A 206 11.28 -8.85 -17.24
CA ASP A 206 12.62 -8.28 -17.41
C ASP A 206 12.67 -6.75 -17.18
N ALA A 207 11.57 -6.04 -17.49
CA ALA A 207 11.50 -4.60 -17.33
C ALA A 207 11.07 -4.18 -15.92
N PRO A 208 11.61 -3.07 -15.37
CA PRO A 208 11.23 -2.59 -14.04
C PRO A 208 9.73 -2.30 -13.92
N TYR A 209 9.14 -2.66 -12.78
CA TYR A 209 7.73 -2.43 -12.45
C TYR A 209 6.72 -3.11 -13.40
N THR A 210 7.17 -4.15 -14.10
CA THR A 210 6.32 -4.97 -14.98
C THR A 210 6.10 -6.33 -14.36
N GLY A 211 4.94 -6.93 -14.64
CA GLY A 211 4.60 -8.21 -14.06
C GLY A 211 3.36 -8.81 -14.69
N PHE A 212 3.15 -10.10 -14.42
CA PHE A 212 1.92 -10.82 -14.72
C PHE A 212 1.26 -11.27 -13.42
N VAL A 213 -0.05 -11.10 -13.34
CA VAL A 213 -0.85 -11.63 -12.23
C VAL A 213 -1.10 -13.11 -12.49
N ARG A 214 -0.53 -13.93 -11.62
CA ARG A 214 -0.60 -15.39 -11.63
C ARG A 214 -1.68 -15.85 -10.66
N PHE A 215 -2.30 -16.98 -10.98
CA PHE A 215 -3.35 -17.59 -10.18
C PHE A 215 -3.20 -19.11 -10.18
N SER A 216 -3.46 -19.72 -9.03
CA SER A 216 -3.64 -21.16 -8.89
C SER A 216 -4.73 -21.45 -7.86
N ARG A 217 -5.39 -22.60 -8.00
CA ARG A 217 -6.42 -23.08 -7.10
C ARG A 217 -6.16 -24.49 -6.61
N SER A 218 -6.67 -24.77 -5.42
CA SER A 218 -6.83 -26.11 -4.88
C SER A 218 -8.32 -26.39 -4.67
N LEU A 219 -8.78 -27.56 -5.12
CA LEU A 219 -10.17 -28.02 -4.96
C LEU A 219 -10.29 -29.15 -3.93
N ASP A 220 -9.19 -29.52 -3.29
CA ASP A 220 -9.07 -30.65 -2.37
C ASP A 220 -8.48 -30.22 -1.02
N GLY A 221 -8.78 -28.99 -0.59
CA GLY A 221 -8.36 -28.47 0.72
C GLY A 221 -6.84 -28.30 0.85
N GLY A 222 -6.18 -27.79 -0.19
CA GLY A 222 -4.76 -27.45 -0.19
C GLY A 222 -3.81 -28.62 -0.44
N ARG A 223 -4.32 -29.82 -0.78
CA ARG A 223 -3.48 -31.01 -1.02
C ARG A 223 -2.82 -30.97 -2.38
N THR A 224 -3.54 -30.53 -3.41
CA THR A 224 -3.02 -30.34 -4.76
C THR A 224 -3.39 -28.98 -5.32
N TRP A 225 -2.56 -28.48 -6.23
CA TRP A 225 -2.69 -27.16 -6.85
C TRP A 225 -2.70 -27.27 -8.37
N SER A 226 -3.55 -26.49 -9.02
CA SER A 226 -3.59 -26.38 -10.48
C SER A 226 -2.28 -25.81 -11.05
N ALA A 227 -2.03 -26.06 -12.33
CA ALA A 227 -0.97 -25.34 -13.04
C ALA A 227 -1.25 -23.82 -13.02
N PRO A 228 -0.28 -22.97 -12.67
CA PRO A 228 -0.51 -21.54 -12.58
C PRO A 228 -0.85 -20.88 -13.92
N VAL A 229 -1.93 -20.09 -13.94
CA VAL A 229 -2.39 -19.33 -15.11
C VAL A 229 -2.15 -17.84 -14.93
N THR A 230 -2.02 -17.10 -16.02
CA THR A 230 -2.05 -15.63 -15.99
C THR A 230 -3.48 -15.17 -16.21
N VAL A 231 -4.05 -14.40 -15.28
CA VAL A 231 -5.49 -14.10 -15.24
C VAL A 231 -5.98 -13.13 -16.31
N HIS A 232 -5.09 -12.27 -16.81
CA HIS A 232 -5.38 -11.31 -17.88
C HIS A 232 -4.96 -11.88 -19.24
N HIS A 233 -5.47 -11.34 -20.36
CA HIS A 233 -5.06 -11.75 -21.71
C HIS A 233 -3.83 -11.00 -22.24
N ASP A 234 -3.70 -9.72 -21.89
CA ASP A 234 -2.59 -8.90 -22.35
C ASP A 234 -1.23 -9.44 -21.86
N ARG A 235 -0.23 -9.41 -22.73
CA ARG A 235 1.13 -9.93 -22.48
C ARG A 235 2.22 -8.88 -22.64
N GLN A 236 1.84 -7.61 -22.76
CA GLN A 236 2.81 -6.53 -22.84
C GLN A 236 3.62 -6.48 -21.53
N PRO A 237 4.92 -6.14 -21.61
CA PRO A 237 5.77 -5.97 -20.43
C PRO A 237 5.46 -4.63 -19.78
N ILE A 238 4.30 -4.56 -19.14
CA ILE A 238 3.79 -3.37 -18.44
C ILE A 238 3.35 -3.76 -17.04
N THR A 239 2.92 -2.77 -16.26
CA THR A 239 2.35 -3.01 -14.94
C THR A 239 1.02 -3.76 -15.09
N HIS A 240 1.03 -5.06 -14.80
CA HIS A 240 -0.11 -5.87 -14.37
C HIS A 240 0.24 -6.48 -13.01
N ARG A 241 0.05 -5.69 -11.94
CA ARG A 241 0.51 -6.04 -10.58
C ARG A 241 -0.33 -5.30 -9.54
N PHE A 242 0.01 -5.48 -8.27
CA PHE A 242 -0.79 -5.01 -7.13
C PHE A 242 -2.19 -5.62 -7.17
N ASP A 243 -2.25 -6.94 -7.34
CA ASP A 243 -3.52 -7.62 -7.42
C ASP A 243 -4.26 -7.65 -6.07
N SER A 244 -5.57 -7.85 -6.14
CA SER A 244 -6.41 -8.19 -5.00
C SER A 244 -7.37 -9.30 -5.44
N ILE A 245 -7.64 -10.25 -4.54
CA ILE A 245 -8.49 -11.40 -4.80
C ILE A 245 -9.60 -11.50 -3.77
N ALA A 246 -10.81 -11.81 -4.22
CA ALA A 246 -11.97 -12.08 -3.38
C ALA A 246 -12.77 -13.25 -3.96
N VAL A 247 -13.52 -13.94 -3.11
CA VAL A 247 -14.50 -14.96 -3.50
C VAL A 247 -15.83 -14.62 -2.84
N ASP A 248 -16.92 -14.76 -3.57
CA ASP A 248 -18.26 -14.58 -3.02
C ASP A 248 -18.87 -15.89 -2.48
N SER A 249 -20.08 -15.81 -1.91
CA SER A 249 -20.77 -16.96 -1.34
C SER A 249 -21.19 -18.02 -2.36
N ALA A 250 -21.20 -17.67 -3.66
CA ALA A 250 -21.49 -18.59 -4.76
C ALA A 250 -20.21 -19.22 -5.35
N GLY A 251 -19.03 -18.93 -4.79
CA GLY A 251 -17.74 -19.42 -5.28
C GLY A 251 -17.21 -18.66 -6.50
N ARG A 252 -17.79 -17.50 -6.85
CA ARG A 252 -17.27 -16.67 -7.94
C ARG A 252 -16.02 -15.93 -7.46
N ILE A 253 -14.97 -16.00 -8.26
CA ILE A 253 -13.66 -15.44 -7.95
C ILE A 253 -13.50 -14.11 -8.67
N PHE A 254 -13.12 -13.07 -7.93
CA PHE A 254 -12.79 -11.75 -8.46
C PHE A 254 -11.30 -11.51 -8.26
N VAL A 255 -10.58 -11.22 -9.34
CA VAL A 255 -9.18 -10.77 -9.28
C VAL A 255 -9.12 -9.40 -9.93
N THR A 256 -8.64 -8.40 -9.20
CA THR A 256 -8.42 -7.03 -9.71
C THR A 256 -6.95 -6.68 -9.63
N TRP A 257 -6.46 -5.79 -10.49
CA TRP A 257 -5.04 -5.39 -10.52
C TRP A 257 -4.88 -3.97 -11.10
N ILE A 258 -3.71 -3.36 -10.88
CA ILE A 258 -3.34 -2.13 -11.59
C ILE A 258 -2.84 -2.52 -12.98
N ASP A 259 -3.49 -1.95 -13.98
CA ASP A 259 -3.22 -2.12 -15.41
C ASP A 259 -2.77 -0.77 -16.02
N LYS A 260 -1.64 -0.77 -16.74
CA LYS A 260 -1.09 0.45 -17.37
C LYS A 260 -1.34 0.59 -18.87
N ARG A 261 -2.19 -0.23 -19.48
CA ARG A 261 -2.49 -0.13 -20.93
C ARG A 261 -3.00 1.27 -21.31
N ASP A 262 -3.88 1.86 -20.52
CA ASP A 262 -4.45 3.18 -20.81
C ASP A 262 -3.43 4.31 -20.75
N LEU A 263 -2.48 4.20 -19.82
CA LEU A 263 -1.38 5.16 -19.75
C LEU A 263 -0.51 5.10 -21.01
N LEU A 264 -0.20 3.90 -21.51
CA LEU A 264 0.56 3.76 -22.74
C LEU A 264 -0.20 4.26 -23.96
N ARG A 265 -1.50 3.96 -24.06
CA ARG A 265 -2.36 4.48 -25.15
C ARG A 265 -2.40 6.01 -25.14
N ALA A 266 -2.57 6.62 -23.97
CA ALA A 266 -2.60 8.06 -23.80
C ALA A 266 -1.24 8.71 -24.16
N GLN A 267 -0.12 8.10 -23.75
CA GLN A 267 1.22 8.55 -24.12
C GLN A 267 1.46 8.49 -25.63
N ALA A 268 1.10 7.37 -26.28
CA ALA A 268 1.20 7.23 -27.71
C ALA A 268 0.33 8.26 -28.48
N ALA A 269 -0.86 8.56 -27.95
CA ALA A 269 -1.77 9.55 -28.52
C ALA A 269 -1.46 11.01 -28.13
N LYS A 270 -0.47 11.26 -27.27
CA LYS A 270 -0.17 12.58 -26.66
C LYS A 270 -1.38 13.22 -25.98
N GLN A 271 -2.20 12.41 -25.32
CA GLN A 271 -3.40 12.85 -24.58
C GLN A 271 -3.23 12.61 -23.07
N PRO A 272 -3.94 13.35 -22.21
CA PRO A 272 -3.96 13.06 -20.77
C PRO A 272 -4.56 11.68 -20.50
N SER A 273 -3.93 10.88 -19.63
CA SER A 273 -4.44 9.57 -19.24
C SER A 273 -5.75 9.70 -18.45
N ARG A 274 -6.83 9.11 -18.94
CA ARG A 274 -8.08 8.94 -18.17
C ARG A 274 -7.95 7.69 -17.32
N ILE A 275 -8.00 7.83 -16.00
CA ILE A 275 -8.09 6.69 -15.08
C ILE A 275 -9.58 6.36 -14.98
N GLY A 276 -10.05 5.24 -15.53
CA GLY A 276 -11.39 4.75 -15.18
C GLY A 276 -12.20 3.93 -16.19
N ASP A 277 -11.75 3.68 -17.42
CA ASP A 277 -12.57 2.87 -18.34
C ASP A 277 -12.34 1.37 -18.10
N ILE A 278 -12.99 0.84 -17.06
CA ILE A 278 -13.28 -0.60 -16.96
C ILE A 278 -14.27 -0.92 -18.08
N THR A 279 -13.74 -1.20 -19.27
CA THR A 279 -14.51 -1.82 -20.34
C THR A 279 -14.32 -3.32 -20.22
N ASP A 280 -15.41 -3.98 -19.85
CA ASP A 280 -15.56 -5.43 -19.84
C ASP A 280 -15.33 -5.95 -21.27
N ARG A 281 -14.21 -6.63 -21.50
CA ARG A 281 -13.91 -7.41 -22.71
C ARG A 281 -12.98 -8.56 -22.40
#